data_AF-A0A6L7RV06-F1
#
_entry.id   AF-A0A6L7RV06-F1
#
_cell.length_a   1.000
_cell.length_b   1.000
_cell.length_c   1.000
_cell.angle_alpha   90.00
_cell.angle_beta   90.00
_cell.angle_gamma   90.00
#
_symmetry.space_group_name_H-M   'P 1'
#
loop_
_entity.id
_entity.type
_entity.pdbx_description
1 polymer ?
#
loop_
_entity_poly.entity_id
_entity_poly.type
_entity_poly.pdbx_seq_one_letter_code
_entity_poly.pdbx_strand_id
1 'polypeptide(L)'
;MLFDFENHAVRIESPYTGEALRITPKTAGDIAVRVPSWADVEAIVVDGEAAGRFIVDGRISLRNVPVGRAVELQLPLAERDLTIHHQDHEIGARLRGDAVVAMDDLGAGLAYFPPLS
;
A
#
# COMPACT_ATOMS: atom_id res chain seq x y z
N MET A 1 -1.83 2.20 3.87
CA MET A 1 -3.09 2.45 4.61
C MET A 1 -4.01 1.31 4.26
N LEU A 2 -4.47 0.56 5.25
CA LEU A 2 -5.30 -0.63 5.01
C LEU A 2 -6.75 -0.24 4.65
N PHE A 3 -7.21 0.93 5.11
CA PHE A 3 -8.59 1.39 4.99
C PHE A 3 -8.70 2.72 4.25
N ASP A 4 -9.89 2.99 3.75
CA ASP A 4 -10.29 4.29 3.21
C ASP A 4 -10.18 5.36 4.30
N PHE A 5 -9.86 6.58 3.89
CA PHE A 5 -9.64 7.70 4.79
C PHE A 5 -10.20 8.98 4.20
N GLU A 6 -10.86 9.79 5.01
CA GLU A 6 -11.41 11.06 4.56
C GLU A 6 -11.24 12.14 5.63
N ASN A 7 -10.78 13.32 5.20
CA ASN A 7 -10.75 14.51 6.03
C ASN A 7 -11.21 15.74 5.22
N HIS A 8 -10.97 16.95 5.74
CA HIS A 8 -11.36 18.19 5.08
C HIS A 8 -10.56 18.51 3.81
N ALA A 9 -9.35 17.96 3.67
CA ALA A 9 -8.42 18.26 2.58
C ALA A 9 -8.42 17.19 1.48
N VAL A 10 -8.72 15.93 1.81
CA VAL A 10 -8.59 14.80 0.89
C VAL A 10 -9.55 13.66 1.23
N ARG A 11 -9.97 12.92 0.20
CA ARG A 11 -10.55 11.57 0.31
C ARG A 11 -9.58 10.57 -0.32
N ILE A 12 -9.33 9.48 0.38
CA ILE A 12 -8.41 8.41 -0.01
C ILE A 12 -9.18 7.09 0.01
N GLU A 13 -9.14 6.36 -1.09
CA GLU A 13 -9.68 5.01 -1.21
C GLU A 13 -8.51 4.04 -1.33
N SER A 14 -8.51 3.02 -0.48
CA SER A 14 -7.39 2.12 -0.29
C SER A 14 -7.23 1.12 -1.45
N PRO A 15 -5.99 0.76 -1.84
CA PRO A 15 -5.76 -0.32 -2.81
C PRO A 15 -6.09 -1.70 -2.22
N TYR A 16 -6.40 -1.81 -0.92
CA TYR A 16 -6.81 -3.05 -0.27
C TYR A 16 -8.33 -3.30 -0.35
N THR A 17 -9.12 -2.24 -0.51
CA THR A 17 -10.57 -2.29 -0.66
C THR A 17 -11.00 -2.20 -2.14
N GLY A 18 -10.08 -1.89 -3.04
CA GLY A 18 -10.28 -1.83 -4.48
C GLY A 18 -9.06 -2.26 -5.29
N GLU A 19 -8.97 -1.83 -6.54
CA GLU A 19 -7.86 -2.19 -7.45
C GLU A 19 -6.69 -1.20 -7.41
N ALA A 20 -6.92 0.01 -6.89
CA ALA A 20 -5.95 1.09 -6.89
C ALA A 20 -6.13 2.02 -5.68
N LEU A 21 -5.07 2.73 -5.31
CA LEU A 21 -5.13 3.83 -4.37
C LEU A 21 -5.70 5.05 -5.11
N ARG A 22 -6.89 5.51 -4.73
CA ARG A 22 -7.47 6.73 -5.32
C ARG A 22 -7.38 7.88 -4.35
N ILE A 23 -6.92 9.02 -4.83
CA ILE A 23 -6.77 10.23 -4.02
C ILE A 23 -7.55 11.36 -4.68
N THR A 24 -8.58 11.84 -3.99
CA THR A 24 -9.42 12.96 -4.43
C THR A 24 -9.16 14.16 -3.52
N PRO A 25 -8.44 15.21 -3.99
CA PRO A 25 -8.23 16.42 -3.22
C PRO A 25 -9.53 17.21 -3.10
N LYS A 26 -9.81 17.73 -1.91
CA LYS A 26 -10.94 18.64 -1.61
C LYS A 26 -10.50 20.09 -1.51
N THR A 27 -9.19 20.31 -1.35
CA THR A 27 -8.56 21.63 -1.32
C THR A 27 -7.39 21.64 -2.30
N ALA A 28 -7.05 22.82 -2.84
CA ALA A 28 -5.88 22.97 -3.70
C ALA A 28 -4.58 22.71 -2.91
N GLY A 29 -3.61 22.08 -3.56
CA GLY A 29 -2.30 21.80 -2.98
C GLY A 29 -1.61 20.63 -3.66
N ASP A 30 -0.34 20.44 -3.32
CA ASP A 30 0.44 19.29 -3.76
C ASP A 30 0.13 18.06 -2.92
N ILE A 31 0.15 16.89 -3.55
CA ILE A 31 -0.05 15.60 -2.90
C ILE A 31 1.27 14.84 -2.97
N ALA A 32 1.77 14.38 -1.82
CA ALA A 32 3.00 13.60 -1.73
C ALA A 32 2.72 12.25 -1.07
N VAL A 33 2.68 11.19 -1.89
CA VAL A 33 2.42 9.82 -1.43
C VAL A 33 3.74 9.13 -1.16
N ARG A 34 3.97 8.63 0.05
CA ARG A 34 5.17 7.83 0.34
C ARG A 34 5.10 6.53 -0.46
N VAL A 35 6.17 6.20 -1.19
CA VAL A 35 6.31 4.87 -1.81
C VAL A 35 6.57 3.86 -0.69
N PRO A 36 5.70 2.85 -0.51
CA PRO A 36 5.96 1.80 0.47
C PRO A 36 7.27 1.08 0.12
N SER A 37 8.07 0.73 1.13
CA SER A 37 9.36 0.04 0.94
C SER A 37 9.27 -1.31 0.23
N TRP A 38 8.04 -1.78 0.09
CA TRP A 38 7.67 -3.11 -0.33
C TRP A 38 7.13 -3.11 -1.76
N ALA A 39 6.83 -1.93 -2.30
CA ALA A 39 6.29 -1.75 -3.63
C ALA A 39 7.45 -1.76 -4.64
N ASP A 40 7.25 -2.47 -5.75
CA ASP A 40 8.12 -2.35 -6.91
C ASP A 40 7.82 -1.02 -7.61
N VAL A 41 8.79 -0.11 -7.57
CA VAL A 41 8.70 1.23 -8.14
C VAL A 41 8.40 1.21 -9.64
N GLU A 42 8.97 0.25 -10.37
CA GLU A 42 8.83 0.16 -11.83
C GLU A 42 7.43 -0.27 -12.24
N ALA A 43 6.73 -1.00 -11.35
CA ALA A 43 5.37 -1.48 -11.56
C ALA A 43 4.28 -0.48 -11.11
N ILE A 44 4.67 0.67 -10.54
CA ILE A 44 3.70 1.69 -10.10
C ILE A 44 3.23 2.51 -11.30
N VAL A 45 1.92 2.71 -11.39
CA VAL A 45 1.29 3.53 -12.42
C VAL A 45 0.48 4.64 -11.78
N VAL A 46 0.57 5.86 -12.33
CA VAL A 46 -0.20 7.05 -11.93
C VAL A 46 -1.02 7.50 -13.13
N ASP A 47 -2.36 7.47 -13.02
CA ASP A 47 -3.29 7.82 -14.09
C ASP A 47 -2.98 7.13 -15.45
N GLY A 48 -2.54 5.87 -15.41
CA GLY A 48 -2.18 5.09 -16.60
C GLY A 48 -0.74 5.28 -17.11
N GLU A 49 0.06 6.14 -16.47
CA GLU A 49 1.46 6.38 -16.84
C GLU A 49 2.45 5.86 -15.79
N ALA A 50 3.60 5.36 -16.22
CA ALA A 50 4.64 4.85 -15.31
C ALA A 50 5.06 5.92 -14.27
N ALA A 51 5.13 5.52 -13.00
CA ALA A 51 5.31 6.45 -11.89
C ALA A 51 6.68 7.13 -11.83
N GLY A 52 7.70 6.61 -12.53
CA GLY A 52 9.09 7.04 -12.39
C GLY A 52 9.30 8.56 -12.49
N ARG A 53 8.60 9.25 -13.39
CA ARG A 53 8.69 10.72 -13.56
C ARG A 53 8.12 11.53 -12.39
N PHE A 54 7.28 10.91 -11.56
CA PHE A 54 6.64 11.54 -10.42
C PHE A 54 7.40 11.28 -9.12
N ILE A 55 8.43 10.41 -9.14
CA ILE A 55 9.12 9.99 -7.93
C ILE A 55 10.24 10.97 -7.59
N VAL A 56 10.14 11.55 -6.39
CA VAL A 56 11.11 12.46 -5.79
C VAL A 56 11.29 12.05 -4.33
N ASP A 57 12.53 11.77 -3.93
CA ASP A 57 12.89 11.41 -2.54
C ASP A 57 12.04 10.27 -1.93
N GLY A 58 11.79 9.22 -2.72
CA GLY A 58 10.98 8.07 -2.28
C GLY A 58 9.49 8.36 -2.12
N ARG A 59 9.00 9.44 -2.74
CA ARG A 59 7.58 9.82 -2.75
C ARG A 59 7.11 10.08 -4.17
N ILE A 60 5.85 9.74 -4.45
CA ILE A 60 5.15 10.17 -5.66
C ILE A 60 4.64 11.58 -5.39
N SER A 61 5.20 12.55 -6.09
CA SER A 61 4.84 13.97 -6.00
C SER A 61 3.89 14.34 -7.13
N LEU A 62 2.64 14.63 -6.76
CA LEU A 62 1.58 15.05 -7.67
C LEU A 62 1.32 16.53 -7.45
N ARG A 63 1.57 17.34 -8.48
CA ARG A 63 1.41 18.80 -8.44
C ARG A 63 0.21 19.22 -9.27
N ASN A 64 -0.42 20.33 -8.88
CA ASN A 64 -1.55 20.92 -9.60
C ASN A 64 -2.71 19.94 -9.87
N VAL A 65 -2.96 18.99 -8.96
CA VAL A 65 -4.09 18.07 -9.08
C VAL A 65 -5.39 18.88 -8.93
N PRO A 66 -6.31 18.86 -9.91
CA PRO A 66 -7.55 19.60 -9.81
C PRO A 66 -8.40 19.13 -8.61
N VAL A 67 -8.94 20.08 -7.84
CA VAL A 67 -9.86 19.78 -6.75
C VAL A 67 -11.06 18.99 -7.28
N GLY A 68 -11.43 17.92 -6.58
CA GLY A 68 -12.53 17.03 -6.93
C GLY A 68 -12.20 15.98 -8.00
N ARG A 69 -11.02 16.04 -8.64
CA ARG A 69 -10.58 15.01 -9.59
C ARG A 69 -9.74 13.95 -8.86
N ALA A 70 -10.18 12.70 -8.91
CA ALA A 70 -9.39 11.59 -8.41
C ALA A 70 -8.13 11.38 -9.26
N VAL A 71 -7.00 11.16 -8.60
CA VAL A 71 -5.80 10.57 -9.18
C VAL A 71 -5.78 9.10 -8.78
N GLU A 72 -5.55 8.22 -9.75
CA GLU A 72 -5.46 6.78 -9.53
C GLU A 72 -3.98 6.35 -9.49
N LEU A 73 -3.59 5.69 -8.41
CA LEU A 73 -2.28 5.11 -8.23
C LEU A 73 -2.41 3.59 -8.15
N GLN A 74 -1.98 2.89 -9.19
CA GLN A 74 -1.92 1.45 -9.21
C GLN A 74 -0.63 1.00 -8.54
N LEU A 75 -0.78 0.34 -7.40
CA LEU A 75 0.30 -0.15 -6.55
C LEU A 75 0.09 -1.66 -6.41
N PRO A 76 0.74 -2.48 -7.25
CA PRO A 76 0.54 -3.92 -7.21
C PRO A 76 0.80 -4.47 -5.80
N LEU A 77 -0.24 -5.05 -5.19
CA LEU A 77 -0.15 -5.68 -3.88
C LEU A 77 0.34 -7.11 -4.04
N ALA A 78 1.61 -7.28 -4.39
CA ALA A 78 2.22 -8.59 -4.52
C ALA A 78 2.24 -9.33 -3.17
N GLU A 79 2.01 -10.64 -3.22
CA GLU A 79 2.23 -11.52 -2.08
C GLU A 79 3.72 -11.83 -1.92
N ARG A 80 4.18 -11.85 -0.68
CA ARG A 80 5.56 -12.18 -0.30
C ARG A 80 5.57 -12.98 0.98
N ASP A 81 6.51 -13.91 1.07
CA ASP A 81 6.81 -14.62 2.30
C ASP A 81 7.96 -13.90 3.02
N LEU A 82 7.81 -13.73 4.33
CA LEU A 82 8.78 -13.11 5.23
C LEU A 82 8.97 -14.02 6.44
N THR A 83 10.21 -14.16 6.90
CA THR A 83 10.51 -14.78 8.18
C THR A 83 10.66 -13.68 9.23
N ILE A 84 9.83 -13.73 10.27
CA ILE A 84 9.90 -12.85 11.42
C ILE A 84 10.73 -13.56 12.50
N HIS A 85 11.87 -12.96 12.86
CA HIS A 85 12.71 -13.47 13.94
C HIS A 85 12.27 -12.84 15.27
N HIS A 86 11.79 -13.67 16.20
CA HIS A 86 11.42 -13.24 17.54
C HIS A 86 12.04 -14.16 18.60
N GLN A 87 13.04 -13.64 19.32
CA GLN A 87 13.81 -14.40 20.30
C GLN A 87 14.39 -15.68 19.67
N ASP A 88 13.99 -16.85 20.18
CA ASP A 88 14.46 -18.16 19.73
C ASP A 88 13.54 -18.80 18.67
N HIS A 89 12.59 -18.03 18.12
CA HIS A 89 11.61 -18.52 17.16
C HIS A 89 11.69 -17.77 15.83
N GLU A 90 11.58 -18.55 14.76
CA GLU A 90 11.32 -18.05 13.42
C GLU A 90 9.85 -18.27 13.11
N ILE A 91 9.16 -17.21 12.70
CA ILE A 91 7.75 -17.25 12.36
C ILE A 91 7.60 -16.89 10.89
N GLY A 92 7.14 -17.84 10.08
CA GLY A 92 6.78 -17.55 8.70
C GLY A 92 5.53 -16.67 8.64
N ALA A 93 5.51 -15.68 7.75
CA ALA A 93 4.33 -14.91 7.44
C ALA A 93 4.24 -14.62 5.93
N ARG A 94 3.05 -14.73 5.37
CA ARG A 94 2.74 -14.24 4.02
C ARG A 94 2.06 -12.89 4.13
N LEU A 95 2.60 -11.89 3.43
CA LEU A 95 2.04 -10.56 3.37
C LEU A 95 1.59 -10.23 1.94
N ARG A 96 0.45 -9.57 1.82
CA ARG A 96 0.01 -8.87 0.61
C ARG A 96 0.16 -7.38 0.88
N GLY A 97 1.12 -6.72 0.23
CA GLY A 97 1.50 -5.36 0.63
C GLY A 97 2.00 -5.33 2.09
N ASP A 98 1.38 -4.53 2.96
CA ASP A 98 1.63 -4.47 4.40
C ASP A 98 0.62 -5.28 5.25
N ALA A 99 -0.33 -6.00 4.63
CA ALA A 99 -1.31 -6.82 5.32
C ALA A 99 -0.83 -8.27 5.44
N VAL A 100 -0.90 -8.85 6.64
CA VAL A 100 -0.65 -10.29 6.87
C VAL A 100 -1.87 -11.08 6.37
N VAL A 101 -1.63 -12.04 5.47
CA VAL A 101 -2.68 -12.91 4.89
C VAL A 101 -2.57 -14.36 5.35
N ALA A 102 -1.38 -14.80 5.76
CA ALA A 102 -1.16 -16.08 6.41
C ALA A 102 0.05 -16.00 7.35
N MET A 103 0.08 -16.85 8.37
CA MET A 103 1.14 -16.88 9.36
C MET A 103 1.31 -18.30 9.91
N ASP A 104 2.53 -18.67 10.23
CA ASP A 104 2.83 -19.88 10.99
C ASP A 104 2.22 -19.76 12.40
N ASP A 105 1.66 -20.86 12.90
CA ASP A 105 1.06 -20.94 14.22
C ASP A 105 2.01 -21.50 15.28
N LEU A 106 3.26 -21.81 14.91
CA LEU A 106 4.28 -22.44 15.75
C LEU A 106 3.77 -23.73 16.43
N GLY A 107 2.80 -24.42 15.81
CA GLY A 107 2.16 -25.62 16.35
C GLY A 107 1.16 -25.36 17.48
N ALA A 108 0.81 -24.10 17.76
CA ALA A 108 -0.11 -23.74 18.84
C ALA A 108 -1.59 -23.76 18.42
N GLY A 109 -1.92 -23.74 17.12
CA GLY A 109 -3.31 -23.70 16.63
C GLY A 109 -4.08 -22.43 17.03
N LEU A 110 -3.39 -21.38 17.48
CA LEU A 110 -3.96 -20.14 18.02
C LEU A 110 -3.65 -18.90 17.16
N ALA A 111 -3.07 -19.09 15.97
CA ALA A 111 -2.81 -17.98 15.09
C ALA A 111 -4.12 -17.29 14.68
N TYR A 112 -4.16 -15.96 14.83
CA TYR A 112 -5.28 -15.14 14.37
C TYR A 112 -5.43 -15.16 12.84
N PHE A 113 -4.34 -15.45 12.14
CA PHE A 113 -4.28 -15.52 10.68
C PHE A 113 -4.36 -16.97 10.19
N PRO A 114 -4.85 -17.20 8.96
CA PRO A 114 -4.79 -18.51 8.34
C PRO A 114 -3.37 -19.11 8.38
N PRO A 115 -3.24 -20.45 8.49
CA PRO A 115 -1.94 -21.10 8.50
C PRO A 115 -1.23 -20.96 7.15
N LEU A 116 0.10 -20.94 7.18
CA LEU A 116 0.92 -21.11 5.98
C LEU A 116 0.73 -22.53 5.42
N SER A 117 0.36 -22.63 4.14
CA SER A 117 0.12 -23.87 3.39
C SER A 117 1.40 -24.61 3.02
#